data_AF-A0A0V8QAI6-F1
#
_entry.id   AF-A0A0V8QAI6-F1
#
_cell.length_a   1.000
_cell.length_b   1.000
_cell.length_c   1.000
_cell.angle_alpha   90.00
_cell.angle_beta   90.00
_cell.angle_gamma   90.00
#
_symmetry.space_group_name_H-M   'P 1'
#
loop_
_entity.id
_entity.type
_entity.pdbx_description
1 polymer ?
#
loop_
_entity_poly.entity_id
_entity_poly.type
_entity_poly.pdbx_seq_one_letter_code
_entity_poly.pdbx_strand_id
1 'polypeptide(L)'
;MRPASFGIVFAMLFLCFATISDHGTAALQEISFLRINYNNCLDSAIEDAMTESVEIDNGRQVRLNKEEVVDSFFTAMAVNFDAMENSGRRELLKACVPVIAFVERSKVTFFYDFLNEGNTREVWFEKKWKDFRIYFTLTDYIRVENMETGDALEGDFHDIGKVYDIPFFQEESWFSEEQKRLTREVLLENLEEIVKEHNVAVKRLGIQYRFFLPVIKDEEWYREIDQISMLVLFQGYPYGNHTIGYYNRMAIGGAEIKKKGYEYR
;
A
#
# COMPACT_ATOMS: atom_id res chain seq x y z
N MET A 1 56.07 6.56 33.07
CA MET A 1 55.24 7.34 32.11
C MET A 1 54.39 8.33 32.90
N ARG A 2 54.35 9.61 32.51
CA ARG A 2 53.66 10.66 33.27
C ARG A 2 52.14 10.62 33.00
N PRO A 3 51.28 10.84 34.00
CA PRO A 3 49.81 10.84 33.85
C PRO A 3 49.31 11.84 32.78
N ALA A 4 50.08 12.91 32.52
CA ALA A 4 49.81 13.85 31.43
C ALA A 4 49.80 13.21 30.03
N SER A 5 50.58 12.15 29.79
CA SER A 5 50.61 11.45 28.51
C SER A 5 49.31 10.65 28.25
N PHE A 6 48.68 10.12 29.31
CA PHE A 6 47.38 9.44 29.20
C PHE A 6 46.23 10.43 28.95
N GLY A 7 46.28 11.62 29.55
CA GLY A 7 45.27 12.66 29.33
C GLY A 7 45.21 13.16 27.88
N ILE A 8 46.37 13.28 27.22
CA ILE A 8 46.44 13.71 25.81
C ILE A 8 45.86 12.63 24.88
N VAL A 9 46.20 11.35 25.11
CA VAL A 9 45.65 10.24 24.32
C VAL A 9 44.14 10.13 24.52
N PHE A 10 43.66 10.27 25.76
CA PHE A 10 42.23 10.30 26.06
C PHE A 10 41.52 11.46 25.36
N ALA A 11 42.08 12.67 25.39
CA ALA A 11 41.49 13.83 24.72
C ALA A 11 41.43 13.66 23.20
N MET A 12 42.47 13.08 22.58
CA MET A 12 42.45 12.76 21.14
C MET A 12 41.38 11.72 20.81
N LEU A 13 41.30 10.63 21.58
CA LEU A 13 40.26 9.61 21.39
C LEU A 13 38.86 10.21 21.59
N PHE A 14 38.66 11.01 22.64
CA PHE A 14 37.39 11.67 22.92
C PHE A 14 36.98 12.61 21.78
N LEU A 15 37.89 13.42 21.24
CA LEU A 15 37.60 14.30 20.10
C LEU A 15 37.19 13.50 18.85
N CYS A 16 37.89 12.40 18.54
CA CYS A 16 37.51 11.52 17.43
C CYS A 16 36.13 10.90 17.63
N PHE A 17 35.82 10.42 18.84
CA PHE A 17 34.49 9.87 19.14
C PHE A 17 33.40 10.94 19.12
N ALA A 18 33.68 12.15 19.62
CA ALA A 18 32.73 13.25 19.66
C ALA A 18 32.35 13.72 18.24
N THR A 19 33.31 13.86 17.33
CA THR A 19 33.02 14.25 15.94
C THR A 19 32.24 13.17 15.20
N ILE A 20 32.59 11.88 15.36
CA ILE A 20 31.83 10.77 14.77
C ILE A 20 30.40 10.75 15.30
N SER A 21 30.21 10.97 16.60
CA SER A 21 28.88 11.01 17.22
C SER A 21 28.06 12.20 16.71
N ASP A 22 28.66 13.39 16.60
CA ASP A 22 28.00 14.61 16.15
C ASP A 22 27.51 14.50 14.69
N HIS A 23 28.38 13.99 13.80
CA HIS A 23 28.00 13.70 12.41
C HIS A 23 26.88 12.66 12.31
N GLY A 24 26.92 11.61 13.16
CA GLY A 24 25.86 10.62 13.23
C GLY A 24 24.53 11.22 13.67
N THR A 25 24.54 12.11 14.67
CA THR A 25 23.31 12.78 15.14
C THR A 25 22.73 13.77 14.12
N ALA A 26 23.58 14.53 13.42
CA ALA A 26 23.12 15.45 12.38
C ALA A 26 22.45 14.72 11.20
N ALA A 27 23.07 13.63 10.73
CA ALA A 27 22.50 12.80 9.67
C ALA A 27 21.16 12.16 10.09
N LEU A 28 21.05 11.69 11.34
CA LEU A 28 19.80 11.13 11.85
C LEU A 28 18.67 12.17 11.94
N GLN A 29 18.99 13.40 12.34
CA GLN A 29 18.02 14.50 12.37
C GLN A 29 17.53 14.85 10.97
N GLU A 30 18.44 14.90 9.98
CA GLU A 30 18.10 15.14 8.58
C GLU A 30 17.20 14.05 8.02
N ILE A 31 17.54 12.77 8.24
CA ILE A 31 16.70 11.63 7.84
C ILE A 31 15.32 11.70 8.49
N SER A 32 15.25 12.06 9.78
CA SER A 32 13.97 12.20 10.48
C SER A 32 13.11 13.30 9.86
N PHE A 33 13.71 14.46 9.56
CA PHE A 33 13.01 15.58 8.92
C PHE A 33 12.51 15.20 7.52
N LEU A 34 13.39 14.63 6.69
CA LEU A 34 13.04 14.21 5.33
C LEU A 34 11.99 13.10 5.33
N ARG A 35 12.05 12.16 6.27
CA ARG A 35 11.01 11.14 6.44
C ARG A 35 9.65 11.75 6.72
N ILE A 36 9.57 12.71 7.63
CA ILE A 36 8.30 13.41 7.92
C ILE A 36 7.81 14.15 6.68
N ASN A 37 8.71 14.84 5.97
CA ASN A 37 8.36 15.53 4.74
C ASN A 37 7.83 14.57 3.67
N TYR A 38 8.56 13.48 3.38
CA TYR A 38 8.15 12.48 2.39
C TYR A 38 6.88 11.74 2.79
N ASN A 39 6.66 11.50 4.08
CA ASN A 39 5.41 10.96 4.58
C ASN A 39 4.24 11.88 4.21
N ASN A 40 4.36 13.18 4.54
CA ASN A 40 3.33 14.17 4.24
C ASN A 40 3.10 14.29 2.72
N CYS A 41 4.17 14.33 1.92
CA CYS A 41 4.06 14.39 0.46
C CYS A 41 3.32 13.18 -0.12
N LEU A 42 3.60 11.97 0.39
CA LEU A 42 2.95 10.74 -0.03
C LEU A 42 1.48 10.71 0.40
N ASP A 43 1.20 11.04 1.66
CA ASP A 43 -0.15 11.02 2.21
C ASP A 43 -1.04 12.05 1.49
N SER A 44 -0.55 13.27 1.29
CA SER A 44 -1.27 14.28 0.50
C SER A 44 -1.49 13.85 -0.94
N ALA A 45 -0.51 13.20 -1.60
CA ALA A 45 -0.69 12.73 -2.97
C ALA A 45 -1.76 11.63 -3.08
N ILE A 46 -1.88 10.75 -2.08
CA ILE A 46 -2.93 9.74 -2.02
C ILE A 46 -4.29 10.40 -1.76
N GLU A 47 -4.37 11.34 -0.81
CA GLU A 47 -5.61 12.06 -0.49
C GLU A 47 -6.13 12.89 -1.67
N ASP A 48 -5.25 13.63 -2.36
CA ASP A 48 -5.60 14.44 -3.52
C ASP A 48 -6.15 13.56 -4.65
N ALA A 49 -5.44 12.46 -4.97
CA ALA A 49 -5.86 11.51 -5.99
C ALA A 49 -7.21 10.84 -5.67
N MET A 50 -7.40 10.40 -4.43
CA MET A 50 -8.64 9.74 -4.01
C MET A 50 -9.81 10.72 -3.91
N THR A 51 -9.58 12.01 -3.68
CA THR A 51 -10.64 13.02 -3.60
C THR A 51 -11.10 13.48 -4.98
N GLU A 52 -10.18 13.66 -5.92
CA GLU A 52 -10.48 14.16 -7.27
C GLU A 52 -11.24 13.14 -8.14
N SER A 53 -11.05 11.84 -7.89
CA SER A 53 -11.57 10.78 -8.75
C SER A 53 -12.84 10.07 -8.27
N VAL A 54 -13.54 10.65 -7.27
CA VAL A 54 -14.86 10.17 -6.84
C VAL A 54 -15.94 10.77 -7.74
N GLU A 55 -16.31 10.05 -8.80
CA GLU A 55 -17.52 10.38 -9.56
C GLU A 55 -18.76 9.92 -8.78
N ILE A 56 -19.52 10.89 -8.26
CA ILE A 56 -20.84 10.63 -7.67
C ILE A 56 -21.86 10.57 -8.82
N ASP A 57 -22.08 9.38 -9.38
CA ASP A 57 -23.20 9.19 -10.30
C ASP A 57 -24.49 8.85 -9.53
N ASN A 58 -25.51 9.69 -9.74
CA ASN A 58 -26.93 9.57 -9.38
C ASN A 58 -27.31 8.52 -8.30
N GLY A 59 -26.69 8.65 -7.11
CA GLY A 59 -27.27 8.21 -5.84
C GLY A 59 -27.06 6.76 -5.41
N ARG A 60 -26.35 5.88 -6.14
CA ARG A 60 -26.19 4.49 -5.64
C ARG A 60 -24.82 3.80 -5.82
N GLN A 61 -23.90 4.26 -6.65
CA GLN A 61 -22.57 3.64 -6.74
C GLN A 61 -21.48 4.68 -7.02
N VAL A 62 -20.47 4.75 -6.14
CA VAL A 62 -19.23 5.46 -6.43
C VAL A 62 -18.44 4.57 -7.38
N ARG A 63 -18.24 5.03 -8.63
CA ARG A 63 -17.31 4.40 -9.57
C ARG A 63 -16.06 5.26 -9.60
N LEU A 64 -14.95 4.70 -9.15
CA LEU A 64 -13.66 5.35 -9.14
C LEU A 64 -12.95 4.99 -10.45
N ASN A 65 -12.58 5.99 -11.25
CA ASN A 65 -11.76 5.80 -12.44
C ASN A 65 -10.30 5.56 -12.00
N LYS A 66 -9.92 4.29 -11.82
CA LYS A 66 -8.65 3.91 -11.17
C LYS A 66 -7.43 4.40 -11.94
N GLU A 67 -7.49 4.37 -13.26
CA GLU A 67 -6.45 4.88 -14.14
C GLU A 67 -6.23 6.39 -13.92
N GLU A 68 -7.31 7.16 -13.84
CA GLU A 68 -7.26 8.59 -13.54
C GLU A 68 -6.71 8.87 -12.13
N VAL A 69 -7.07 8.04 -11.14
CA VAL A 69 -6.53 8.16 -9.77
C VAL A 69 -5.02 7.94 -9.77
N VAL A 70 -4.53 6.95 -10.50
CA VAL A 70 -3.11 6.65 -10.63
C VAL A 70 -2.37 7.82 -11.29
N ASP A 71 -2.95 8.42 -12.33
CA ASP A 71 -2.37 9.57 -13.01
C ASP A 71 -2.37 10.83 -12.13
N SER A 72 -3.46 11.11 -11.42
CA SER A 72 -3.55 12.19 -10.42
C SER A 72 -2.54 11.99 -9.29
N PHE A 73 -2.39 10.75 -8.81
CA PHE A 73 -1.40 10.40 -7.79
C PHE A 73 0.04 10.73 -8.24
N PHE A 74 0.44 10.29 -9.44
CA PHE A 74 1.78 10.60 -9.94
C PHE A 74 1.98 12.08 -10.24
N THR A 75 0.92 12.80 -10.60
CA THR A 75 0.93 14.25 -10.76
C THR A 75 1.16 14.94 -9.42
N ALA A 76 0.41 14.58 -8.39
CA ALA A 76 0.57 15.11 -7.04
C ALA A 76 1.95 14.77 -6.45
N MET A 77 2.45 13.55 -6.65
CA MET A 77 3.82 13.17 -6.30
C MET A 77 4.84 14.06 -7.00
N ALA A 78 4.68 14.32 -8.29
CA ALA A 78 5.62 15.17 -9.03
C ALA A 78 5.61 16.63 -8.54
N VAL A 79 4.45 17.15 -8.12
CA VAL A 79 4.33 18.46 -7.48
C VAL A 79 4.98 18.46 -6.10
N ASN A 80 4.61 17.52 -5.23
CA ASN A 80 5.04 17.45 -3.84
C ASN A 80 6.55 17.19 -3.68
N PHE A 81 7.17 16.50 -4.63
CA PHE A 81 8.61 16.19 -4.64
C PHE A 81 9.44 17.13 -5.55
N ASP A 82 8.87 18.23 -6.03
CA ASP A 82 9.56 19.21 -6.90
C ASP A 82 10.23 18.52 -8.12
N ALA A 83 9.44 17.68 -8.78
CA ALA A 83 9.85 16.87 -9.92
C ALA A 83 9.12 17.24 -11.23
N MET A 84 8.11 18.11 -11.19
CA MET A 84 7.28 18.46 -12.36
C MET A 84 8.09 18.81 -13.62
N GLU A 85 9.13 19.63 -13.48
CA GLU A 85 9.95 20.10 -14.60
C GLU A 85 11.13 19.17 -14.93
N ASN A 86 11.34 18.10 -14.14
CA ASN A 86 12.48 17.20 -14.28
C ASN A 86 12.00 15.78 -14.64
N SER A 87 12.11 15.44 -15.93
CA SER A 87 11.70 14.13 -16.44
C SER A 87 12.40 12.97 -15.73
N GLY A 88 13.69 13.08 -15.43
CA GLY A 88 14.44 12.06 -14.70
C GLY A 88 13.96 11.86 -13.27
N ARG A 89 13.58 12.93 -12.57
CA ARG A 89 12.98 12.82 -11.22
C ARG A 89 11.58 12.21 -11.26
N ARG A 90 10.78 12.51 -12.28
CA ARG A 90 9.45 11.88 -12.47
C ARG A 90 9.58 10.38 -12.74
N GLU A 91 10.54 10.00 -13.58
CA GLU A 91 10.83 8.59 -13.87
C GLU A 91 11.35 7.87 -12.61
N LEU A 92 12.19 8.53 -11.81
CA LEU A 92 12.63 8.00 -10.52
C LEU A 92 11.45 7.80 -9.55
N LEU A 93 10.51 8.75 -9.46
CA LEU A 93 9.32 8.59 -8.62
C LEU A 93 8.50 7.36 -9.04
N LYS A 94 8.29 7.16 -10.35
CA LYS A 94 7.65 5.95 -10.89
C LYS A 94 8.44 4.69 -10.56
N ALA A 95 9.76 4.71 -10.71
CA ALA A 95 10.63 3.59 -10.37
C ALA A 95 10.57 3.21 -8.88
N CYS A 96 10.33 4.20 -8.03
CA CYS A 96 10.22 4.02 -6.58
C CYS A 96 8.84 3.54 -6.12
N VAL A 97 7.84 3.50 -7.00
CA VAL A 97 6.51 2.96 -6.71
C VAL A 97 6.34 1.63 -7.46
N PRO A 98 6.70 0.48 -6.86
CA PRO A 98 6.46 -0.83 -7.47
C PRO A 98 4.98 -1.13 -7.75
N VAL A 99 4.08 -0.68 -6.88
CA VAL A 99 2.66 -1.08 -6.91
C VAL A 99 1.75 -0.07 -6.23
N ILE A 100 0.57 0.09 -6.82
CA ILE A 100 -0.60 0.75 -6.25
C ILE A 100 -1.73 -0.29 -6.26
N ALA A 101 -2.37 -0.55 -5.13
CA ALA A 101 -3.46 -1.50 -5.00
C ALA A 101 -4.75 -0.80 -4.57
N PHE A 102 -5.82 -0.98 -5.32
CA PHE A 102 -7.16 -0.54 -4.94
C PHE A 102 -7.89 -1.70 -4.31
N VAL A 103 -8.16 -1.60 -3.01
CA VAL A 103 -8.97 -2.58 -2.30
C VAL A 103 -10.42 -2.17 -2.41
N GLU A 104 -11.22 -3.01 -3.07
CA GLU A 104 -12.65 -2.82 -3.24
C GLU A 104 -13.42 -3.81 -2.35
N ARG A 105 -14.75 -3.72 -2.39
CA ARG A 105 -15.62 -4.59 -1.60
C ARG A 105 -15.35 -6.09 -1.81
N SER A 106 -15.00 -6.57 -2.99
CA SER A 106 -14.93 -8.02 -3.29
C SER A 106 -13.64 -8.46 -3.98
N LYS A 107 -12.77 -7.51 -4.31
CA LYS A 107 -11.56 -7.74 -5.09
C LYS A 107 -10.54 -6.67 -4.81
N VAL A 108 -9.32 -6.92 -5.26
CA VAL A 108 -8.23 -5.95 -5.31
C VAL A 108 -7.80 -5.77 -6.75
N THR A 109 -7.59 -4.51 -7.16
CA THR A 109 -6.97 -4.18 -8.44
C THR A 109 -5.57 -3.62 -8.20
N PHE A 110 -4.55 -4.31 -8.70
CA PHE A 110 -3.16 -3.89 -8.62
C PHE A 110 -2.75 -3.20 -9.92
N PHE A 111 -2.15 -2.02 -9.80
CA PHE A 111 -1.43 -1.30 -10.84
C PHE A 111 0.07 -1.39 -10.54
N TYR A 112 0.87 -1.79 -11.53
CA TYR A 112 2.29 -2.01 -11.35
C TYR A 112 3.07 -1.85 -12.67
N ASP A 113 4.40 -1.95 -12.63
CA ASP A 113 5.26 -1.80 -13.81
C ASP A 113 5.10 -0.45 -14.54
N PHE A 114 5.10 0.64 -13.76
CA PHE A 114 4.97 2.01 -14.27
C PHE A 114 6.18 2.50 -15.10
N LEU A 115 7.23 1.69 -15.21
CA LEU A 115 8.42 1.96 -16.01
C LEU A 115 8.22 1.64 -17.49
N ASN A 116 7.26 0.77 -17.82
CA ASN A 116 6.86 0.45 -19.18
C ASN A 116 5.55 1.18 -19.49
N GLU A 117 4.44 0.44 -19.61
CA GLU A 117 3.11 0.98 -19.94
C GLU A 117 2.13 0.94 -18.75
N GLY A 118 2.55 0.37 -17.61
CA GLY A 118 1.65 0.02 -16.52
C GLY A 118 0.86 -1.25 -16.84
N ASN A 119 0.84 -2.19 -15.90
CA ASN A 119 0.03 -3.40 -15.96
C ASN A 119 -1.04 -3.36 -14.87
N THR A 120 -2.17 -3.99 -15.16
CA THR A 120 -3.29 -4.11 -14.22
C THR A 120 -3.60 -5.57 -13.96
N ARG A 121 -3.77 -5.93 -12.68
CA ARG A 121 -4.17 -7.28 -12.25
C ARG A 121 -5.34 -7.17 -11.29
N GLU A 122 -6.45 -7.83 -11.60
CA GLU A 122 -7.60 -7.94 -10.71
C GLU A 122 -7.66 -9.31 -10.04
N VAL A 123 -7.84 -9.33 -8.72
CA VAL A 123 -7.89 -10.57 -7.94
C VAL A 123 -9.06 -10.51 -6.97
N TRP A 124 -9.96 -11.49 -7.06
CA TRP A 124 -11.12 -11.61 -6.20
C TRP A 124 -10.75 -12.28 -4.87
N PHE A 125 -11.48 -11.93 -3.80
CA PHE A 125 -11.38 -12.65 -2.54
C PHE A 125 -12.12 -13.98 -2.67
N GLU A 126 -11.50 -15.00 -3.28
CA GLU A 126 -12.15 -16.27 -3.53
C GLU A 126 -11.57 -17.43 -2.72
N LYS A 127 -12.44 -18.38 -2.36
CA LYS A 127 -12.09 -19.67 -1.79
C LYS A 127 -12.84 -20.78 -2.49
N LYS A 128 -12.13 -21.85 -2.85
CA LYS A 128 -12.74 -23.07 -3.38
C LYS A 128 -13.11 -24.01 -2.23
N TRP A 129 -14.33 -24.54 -2.27
CA TRP A 129 -14.81 -25.54 -1.32
C TRP A 129 -15.67 -26.58 -2.04
N LYS A 130 -15.19 -27.82 -2.12
CA LYS A 130 -15.81 -28.89 -2.93
C LYS A 130 -16.04 -28.38 -4.36
N ASP A 131 -17.29 -28.44 -4.82
CA ASP A 131 -17.73 -28.02 -6.15
C ASP A 131 -18.18 -26.55 -6.17
N PHE A 132 -17.94 -25.81 -5.09
CA PHE A 132 -18.30 -24.40 -4.97
C PHE A 132 -17.08 -23.48 -5.01
N ARG A 133 -17.27 -22.32 -5.62
CA ARG A 133 -16.39 -21.17 -5.49
C ARG A 133 -17.11 -20.08 -4.71
N ILE A 134 -16.51 -19.69 -3.60
CA ILE A 134 -17.05 -18.71 -2.67
C ILE A 134 -16.26 -17.42 -2.86
N TYR A 135 -16.94 -16.36 -3.28
CA TYR A 135 -16.42 -15.02 -3.37
C TYR A 135 -16.84 -14.24 -2.12
N PHE A 136 -15.85 -13.91 -1.31
CA PHE A 136 -15.99 -13.09 -0.12
C PHE A 136 -16.07 -11.61 -0.49
N THR A 137 -16.71 -10.84 0.37
CA THR A 137 -16.62 -9.38 0.34
C THR A 137 -15.99 -8.88 1.64
N LEU A 138 -15.72 -7.58 1.75
CA LEU A 138 -15.37 -6.89 3.00
C LEU A 138 -16.59 -6.72 3.94
N THR A 139 -17.73 -7.29 3.57
CA THR A 139 -18.97 -7.31 4.36
C THR A 139 -19.46 -8.75 4.55
N ASP A 140 -20.59 -8.91 5.24
CA ASP A 140 -21.22 -10.22 5.51
C ASP A 140 -21.90 -10.84 4.26
N TYR A 141 -21.92 -10.11 3.14
CA TYR A 141 -22.41 -10.61 1.87
C TYR A 141 -21.34 -11.44 1.17
N ILE A 142 -21.76 -12.58 0.60
CA ILE A 142 -20.93 -13.44 -0.22
C ILE A 142 -21.67 -13.86 -1.49
N ARG A 143 -20.90 -14.24 -2.50
CA ARG A 143 -21.41 -14.92 -3.69
C ARG A 143 -20.86 -16.33 -3.74
N VAL A 144 -21.72 -17.32 -3.91
CA VAL A 144 -21.32 -18.72 -4.08
C VAL A 144 -21.74 -19.17 -5.46
N GLU A 145 -20.79 -19.74 -6.20
CA GLU A 145 -20.98 -20.28 -7.55
C GLU A 145 -20.71 -21.78 -7.54
N ASN A 146 -21.67 -22.57 -8.01
CA ASN A 146 -21.48 -23.99 -8.27
C ASN A 146 -20.66 -24.14 -9.56
N MET A 147 -19.50 -24.79 -9.46
CA MET A 147 -18.56 -24.96 -10.56
C MET A 147 -19.02 -26.01 -11.59
N GLU A 148 -19.96 -26.89 -11.24
CA GLU A 148 -20.54 -27.89 -12.16
C GLU A 148 -21.73 -27.33 -12.95
N THR A 149 -22.65 -26.62 -12.27
CA THR A 149 -23.88 -26.12 -12.91
C THR A 149 -23.76 -24.68 -13.40
N GLY A 150 -22.80 -23.91 -12.89
CA GLY A 150 -22.66 -22.47 -13.13
C GLY A 150 -23.69 -21.61 -12.37
N ASP A 151 -24.53 -22.22 -11.53
CA ASP A 151 -25.50 -21.49 -10.73
C ASP A 151 -24.80 -20.66 -9.66
N ALA A 152 -25.16 -19.38 -9.56
CA ALA A 152 -24.62 -18.48 -8.56
C ALA A 152 -25.72 -17.88 -7.69
N LEU A 153 -25.47 -17.82 -6.38
CA LEU A 153 -26.32 -17.17 -5.40
C LEU A 153 -25.50 -16.13 -4.64
N GLU A 154 -26.08 -14.96 -4.40
CA GLU A 154 -25.48 -13.89 -3.61
C GLU A 154 -26.42 -13.51 -2.47
N GLY A 155 -25.86 -13.30 -1.28
CA GLY A 155 -26.63 -12.99 -0.09
C GLY A 155 -25.79 -12.97 1.18
N ASP A 156 -26.46 -12.82 2.32
CA ASP A 156 -25.84 -12.95 3.64
C ASP A 156 -25.24 -14.35 3.81
N PHE A 157 -24.05 -14.44 4.41
CA PHE A 157 -23.35 -15.71 4.56
C PHE A 157 -24.15 -16.74 5.38
N HIS A 158 -24.98 -16.33 6.35
CA HIS A 158 -25.81 -17.25 7.12
C HIS A 158 -26.90 -17.89 6.25
N ASP A 159 -27.51 -17.12 5.36
CA ASP A 159 -28.58 -17.60 4.50
C ASP A 159 -28.02 -18.52 3.41
N ILE A 160 -26.89 -18.13 2.81
CA ILE A 160 -26.14 -18.97 1.87
C ILE A 160 -25.70 -20.28 2.54
N GLY A 161 -25.19 -20.20 3.78
CA GLY A 161 -24.75 -21.35 4.56
C GLY A 161 -25.87 -22.37 4.81
N LYS A 162 -27.11 -21.91 5.00
CA LYS A 162 -28.29 -22.78 5.12
C LYS A 162 -28.69 -23.42 3.79
N VAL A 163 -28.60 -22.67 2.68
CA VAL A 163 -29.00 -23.15 1.34
C VAL A 163 -28.05 -24.23 0.83
N TYR A 164 -26.74 -24.05 0.99
CA TYR A 164 -25.73 -24.97 0.48
C TYR A 164 -25.14 -25.92 1.54
N ASP A 165 -25.70 -25.91 2.76
CA ASP A 165 -25.23 -26.72 3.90
C ASP A 165 -23.72 -26.60 4.13
N ILE A 166 -23.23 -25.35 4.19
CA ILE A 166 -21.81 -25.03 4.41
C ILE A 166 -21.59 -24.92 5.93
N PRO A 167 -20.97 -25.91 6.59
CA PRO A 167 -21.04 -26.03 8.06
C PRO A 167 -20.33 -24.89 8.80
N PHE A 168 -19.26 -24.35 8.22
CA PHE A 168 -18.46 -23.30 8.85
C PHE A 168 -19.08 -21.91 8.76
N PHE A 169 -20.12 -21.71 7.94
CA PHE A 169 -20.91 -20.47 7.94
C PHE A 169 -21.89 -20.36 9.10
N GLN A 170 -21.95 -21.36 9.98
CA GLN A 170 -22.73 -21.29 11.23
C GLN A 170 -21.98 -20.54 12.34
N GLU A 171 -20.66 -20.35 12.20
CA GLU A 171 -19.81 -19.66 13.17
C GLU A 171 -19.41 -18.28 12.63
N GLU A 172 -20.02 -17.22 13.15
CA GLU A 172 -19.74 -15.83 12.75
C GLU A 172 -18.26 -15.45 12.98
N SER A 173 -17.66 -15.93 14.08
CA SER A 173 -16.24 -15.74 14.37
C SER A 173 -15.35 -16.35 13.28
N TRP A 174 -15.70 -17.56 12.82
CA TRP A 174 -14.97 -18.22 11.74
C TRP A 174 -15.06 -17.42 10.46
N PHE A 175 -16.25 -16.92 10.11
CA PHE A 175 -16.45 -16.14 8.88
C PHE A 175 -15.59 -14.87 8.89
N SER A 176 -15.62 -14.10 9.97
CA SER A 176 -14.82 -12.88 10.10
C SER A 176 -13.32 -13.16 10.05
N GLU A 177 -12.86 -14.22 10.71
CA GLU A 177 -11.45 -14.63 10.66
C GLU A 177 -11.02 -15.07 9.26
N GLU A 178 -11.86 -15.85 8.59
CA GLU A 178 -11.58 -16.36 7.25
C GLU A 178 -11.57 -15.24 6.21
N GLN A 179 -12.53 -14.33 6.26
CA GLN A 179 -12.59 -13.13 5.42
C GLN A 179 -11.31 -12.31 5.58
N LYS A 180 -10.93 -12.00 6.82
CA LYS A 180 -9.70 -11.29 7.17
C LYS A 180 -8.44 -12.01 6.68
N ARG A 181 -8.40 -13.33 6.80
CA ARG A 181 -7.29 -14.18 6.34
C ARG A 181 -7.17 -14.12 4.82
N LEU A 182 -8.27 -14.30 4.10
CA LEU A 182 -8.31 -14.29 2.63
C LEU A 182 -7.92 -12.93 2.05
N THR A 183 -8.46 -11.83 2.58
CA THR A 183 -8.09 -10.48 2.13
C THR A 183 -6.58 -10.25 2.27
N ARG A 184 -5.99 -10.67 3.40
CA ARG A 184 -4.55 -10.57 3.61
C ARG A 184 -3.77 -11.46 2.65
N GLU A 185 -4.16 -12.72 2.52
CA GLU A 185 -3.47 -13.69 1.66
C GLU A 185 -3.43 -13.19 0.21
N VAL A 186 -4.58 -12.77 -0.32
CA VAL A 186 -4.68 -12.18 -1.67
C VAL A 186 -3.79 -10.96 -1.83
N LEU A 187 -3.76 -10.06 -0.84
CA LEU A 187 -2.90 -8.88 -0.89
C LEU A 187 -1.41 -9.25 -0.86
N LEU A 188 -0.99 -10.02 0.14
CA LEU A 188 0.43 -10.33 0.35
C LEU A 188 1.01 -11.13 -0.80
N GLU A 189 0.34 -12.19 -1.26
CA GLU A 189 0.84 -13.04 -2.34
C GLU A 189 1.06 -12.24 -3.63
N ASN A 190 0.09 -11.39 -4.00
CA ASN A 190 0.20 -10.56 -5.19
C ASN A 190 1.23 -9.44 -5.05
N LEU A 191 1.28 -8.79 -3.88
CA LEU A 191 2.30 -7.77 -3.59
C LEU A 191 3.71 -8.37 -3.64
N GLU A 192 3.93 -9.57 -3.11
CA GLU A 192 5.23 -10.26 -3.14
C GLU A 192 5.66 -10.58 -4.57
N GLU A 193 4.73 -11.10 -5.38
CA GLU A 193 4.97 -11.39 -6.79
C GLU A 193 5.33 -10.12 -7.57
N ILE A 194 4.53 -9.07 -7.44
CA ILE A 194 4.75 -7.78 -8.13
C ILE A 194 6.08 -7.15 -7.70
N VAL A 195 6.41 -7.14 -6.40
CA VAL A 195 7.69 -6.61 -5.91
C VAL A 195 8.87 -7.42 -6.45
N LYS A 196 8.72 -8.73 -6.59
CA LYS A 196 9.75 -9.59 -7.20
C LYS A 196 9.94 -9.24 -8.68
N GLU A 197 8.87 -9.04 -9.43
CA GLU A 197 8.92 -8.61 -10.84
C GLU A 197 9.57 -7.22 -10.97
N HIS A 198 9.15 -6.27 -10.14
CA HIS A 198 9.70 -4.91 -10.11
C HIS A 198 11.21 -4.91 -9.83
N ASN A 199 11.67 -5.72 -8.89
CA ASN A 199 13.10 -5.89 -8.61
C ASN A 199 13.89 -6.41 -9.84
N VAL A 200 13.27 -7.18 -10.73
CA VAL A 200 13.90 -7.60 -12.00
C VAL A 200 13.93 -6.44 -12.99
N ALA A 201 12.85 -5.66 -13.08
CA ALA A 201 12.76 -4.50 -13.97
C ALA A 201 13.78 -3.40 -13.60
N VAL A 202 13.80 -2.95 -12.34
CA VAL A 202 14.66 -1.85 -11.87
C VAL A 202 16.15 -2.17 -11.92
N LYS A 203 16.54 -3.45 -11.77
CA LYS A 203 17.94 -3.89 -11.95
C LYS A 203 18.44 -3.65 -13.35
N ARG A 204 17.59 -3.76 -14.38
CA ARG A 204 17.96 -3.48 -15.77
C ARG A 204 18.25 -1.98 -15.99
N LEU A 205 17.69 -1.13 -15.12
CA LEU A 205 17.89 0.33 -15.12
C LEU A 205 19.04 0.78 -14.21
N GLY A 206 19.80 -0.14 -13.62
CA GLY A 206 20.95 0.19 -12.76
C GLY A 206 20.58 0.59 -11.33
N ILE A 207 19.31 0.48 -10.93
CA ILE A 207 18.87 0.74 -9.57
C ILE A 207 19.36 -0.40 -8.67
N GLN A 208 20.21 -0.07 -7.70
CA GLN A 208 20.80 -1.02 -6.75
C GLN A 208 19.90 -1.31 -5.55
N TYR A 209 18.89 -0.47 -5.32
CA TYR A 209 17.93 -0.66 -4.23
C TYR A 209 17.09 -1.93 -4.46
N ARG A 210 16.91 -2.72 -3.40
CA ARG A 210 16.08 -3.92 -3.42
C ARG A 210 14.77 -3.64 -2.69
N PHE A 211 13.67 -3.74 -3.40
CA PHE A 211 12.31 -3.59 -2.89
C PHE A 211 11.89 -4.83 -2.11
N PHE A 212 11.15 -4.65 -1.02
CA PHE A 212 10.63 -5.72 -0.18
C PHE A 212 9.34 -5.30 0.50
N LEU A 213 8.47 -6.25 0.87
CA LEU A 213 7.29 -5.90 1.66
C LEU A 213 7.69 -5.64 3.12
N PRO A 214 7.23 -4.52 3.72
CA PRO A 214 7.45 -4.29 5.14
C PRO A 214 6.64 -5.29 5.97
N VAL A 215 7.18 -5.68 7.12
CA VAL A 215 6.44 -6.48 8.11
C VAL A 215 5.44 -5.55 8.79
N ILE A 216 4.17 -5.70 8.46
CA ILE A 216 3.06 -4.95 9.05
C ILE A 216 2.33 -5.85 10.03
N LYS A 217 2.01 -5.32 11.21
CA LYS A 217 1.28 -6.09 12.21
C LYS A 217 -0.13 -6.36 11.73
N ASP A 218 -0.63 -7.54 12.06
CA ASP A 218 -1.97 -8.02 11.75
C ASP A 218 -3.07 -6.98 12.02
N GLU A 219 -3.00 -6.30 13.17
CA GLU A 219 -3.96 -5.30 13.63
C GLU A 219 -3.93 -3.96 12.85
N GLU A 220 -2.84 -3.67 12.15
CA GLU A 220 -2.70 -2.47 11.31
C GLU A 220 -3.35 -2.69 9.94
N TRP A 221 -3.18 -3.89 9.35
CA TRP A 221 -3.85 -4.27 8.11
C TRP A 221 -5.38 -4.17 8.20
N TYR A 222 -5.96 -4.69 9.30
CA TYR A 222 -7.42 -4.76 9.43
C TYR A 222 -8.09 -3.41 9.60
N ARG A 223 -7.45 -2.46 10.31
CA ARG A 223 -8.04 -1.13 10.50
C ARG A 223 -8.07 -0.29 9.22
N GLU A 224 -7.18 -0.57 8.27
CA GLU A 224 -6.99 0.25 7.07
C GLU A 224 -7.73 -0.30 5.84
N ILE A 225 -8.21 -1.56 5.86
CA ILE A 225 -8.83 -2.24 4.71
C ILE A 225 -10.36 -2.41 4.83
N ASP A 226 -10.99 -2.02 5.94
CA ASP A 226 -12.44 -2.17 6.12
C ASP A 226 -13.30 -1.29 5.16
N GLN A 227 -12.67 -0.48 4.29
CA GLN A 227 -13.32 0.40 3.33
C GLN A 227 -12.61 0.37 1.97
N ILE A 228 -13.22 0.97 0.95
CA ILE A 228 -12.58 1.17 -0.35
C ILE A 228 -11.33 2.04 -0.15
N SER A 229 -10.16 1.47 -0.42
CA SER A 229 -8.88 2.10 -0.12
C SER A 229 -7.88 1.96 -1.26
N MET A 230 -6.93 2.88 -1.28
CA MET A 230 -5.75 2.86 -2.13
C MET A 230 -4.53 2.61 -1.26
N LEU A 231 -3.80 1.55 -1.56
CA LEU A 231 -2.54 1.18 -0.93
C LEU A 231 -1.42 1.48 -1.91
N VAL A 232 -0.38 2.17 -1.44
CA VAL A 232 0.80 2.51 -2.24
C VAL A 232 2.05 2.00 -1.55
N LEU A 233 2.88 1.26 -2.28
CA LEU A 233 4.21 0.90 -1.84
C LEU A 233 5.22 1.87 -2.46
N PHE A 234 5.85 2.73 -1.65
CA PHE A 234 6.84 3.72 -2.10
C PHE A 234 8.18 3.48 -1.41
N GLN A 235 9.18 3.04 -2.17
CA GLN A 235 10.47 2.62 -1.64
C GLN A 235 11.65 3.00 -2.54
N GLY A 236 12.85 3.06 -1.97
CA GLY A 236 14.07 3.30 -2.72
C GLY A 236 14.27 4.75 -3.17
N TYR A 237 13.41 5.67 -2.73
CA TYR A 237 13.60 7.09 -2.97
C TYR A 237 14.68 7.63 -2.03
N PRO A 238 15.72 8.33 -2.52
CA PRO A 238 16.84 8.72 -1.66
C PRO A 238 16.45 9.80 -0.65
N TYR A 239 17.01 9.71 0.55
CA TYR A 239 17.06 10.87 1.45
C TYR A 239 18.18 11.80 1.00
N GLY A 240 17.83 13.03 0.61
CA GLY A 240 18.81 14.06 0.23
C GLY A 240 19.81 13.54 -0.82
N ASN A 241 21.10 13.60 -0.49
CA ASN A 241 22.13 12.94 -1.29
C ASN A 241 22.21 11.47 -0.85
N HIS A 242 21.88 10.53 -1.74
CA HIS A 242 21.77 9.06 -1.62
C HIS A 242 22.66 8.30 -0.58
N THR A 243 23.71 8.93 -0.05
CA THR A 243 24.62 8.43 0.98
C THR A 243 23.99 8.27 2.36
N ILE A 244 22.91 8.98 2.69
CA ILE A 244 22.29 8.91 4.03
C ILE A 244 21.16 7.86 4.13
N GLY A 245 20.74 7.27 3.00
CA GLY A 245 19.82 6.13 2.95
C GLY A 245 18.64 6.33 2.01
N TYR A 246 17.67 5.42 2.11
CA TYR A 246 16.48 5.38 1.25
C TYR A 246 15.20 5.36 2.07
N TYR A 247 14.20 6.06 1.55
CA TYR A 247 12.84 6.11 2.05
C TYR A 247 12.07 4.87 1.64
N ASN A 248 11.40 4.25 2.61
CA ASN A 248 10.60 3.05 2.43
C ASN A 248 9.33 3.15 3.27
N ARG A 249 8.17 3.14 2.63
CA ARG A 249 6.87 3.14 3.30
C ARG A 249 5.83 2.43 2.44
N MET A 250 4.93 1.74 3.12
CA MET A 250 3.62 1.40 2.57
C MET A 250 2.61 2.35 3.21
N ALA A 251 1.82 3.03 2.38
CA ALA A 251 0.81 3.98 2.82
C ALA A 251 -0.56 3.52 2.33
N ILE A 252 -1.59 3.76 3.13
CA ILE A 252 -2.98 3.45 2.78
C ILE A 252 -3.81 4.73 2.97
N GLY A 253 -4.62 5.06 1.97
CA GLY A 253 -5.61 6.13 2.04
C GLY A 253 -6.98 5.63 1.62
N GLY A 254 -7.99 5.90 2.44
CA GLY A 254 -9.38 5.58 2.14
C GLY A 254 -10.09 6.77 1.50
N ALA A 255 -11.03 6.51 0.58
CA ALA A 255 -12.01 7.53 0.20
C ALA A 255 -13.11 7.54 1.26
N GLU A 256 -13.11 8.55 2.14
CA GLU A 256 -14.27 8.80 2.99
C GLU A 256 -15.42 9.29 2.10
N ILE A 257 -16.39 8.42 1.80
CA ILE A 257 -17.63 8.83 1.11
C ILE A 257 -18.40 9.74 2.07
N LYS A 258 -18.13 11.05 2.02
CA LYS A 258 -18.99 12.05 2.66
C LYS A 258 -20.33 12.02 1.94
N LYS A 259 -21.30 11.28 2.50
CA LYS A 259 -22.71 11.47 2.15
C LYS A 259 -23.02 12.95 2.32
N LYS A 260 -23.26 13.68 1.23
CA LYS A 260 -23.91 14.99 1.30
C LYS A 260 -25.24 14.77 2.01
N GLY A 261 -25.33 15.23 3.26
CA GLY A 261 -26.59 15.27 3.99
C GLY A 261 -27.55 16.16 3.21
N TYR A 262 -28.58 15.57 2.63
CA TYR A 262 -29.77 16.31 2.25
C TYR A 262 -30.45 16.74 3.55
N GLU A 263 -30.09 17.93 4.04
CA GLU A 263 -30.90 18.65 5.03
C GLU A 263 -32.21 19.04 4.33
N TYR A 264 -33.28 18.30 4.61
CA TYR A 264 -34.63 18.77 4.34
C TYR A 264 -34.90 19.95 5.30
N ARG A 265 -35.00 21.16 4.73
CA ARG A 265 -35.73 22.29 5.33
C ARG A 265 -37.17 22.28 4.85
#